data_AF-B8KGU5-F1
#
_entry.id   AF-B8KGU5-F1
#
_cell.length_a   1.000
_cell.length_b   1.000
_cell.length_c   1.000
_cell.angle_alpha   90.00
_cell.angle_beta   90.00
_cell.angle_gamma   90.00
#
_symmetry.space_group_name_H-M   'P 1'
#
loop_
_entity.id
_entity.type
_entity.pdbx_description
1 polymer ?
#
loop_
_entity_poly.entity_id
_entity_poly.type
_entity_poly.pdbx_seq_one_letter_code
_entity_poly.pdbx_strand_id
1 'polypeptide(L)'
;MPRKTLKSLMPTPAKLRKHGALDILGEWVYASNLWHLNRYSASMAFFVGLFLAFIPVPGQMLLAALGAVLLRCNLPISVGLVWITNPLTVPAIFYLAYQVGALIIDVPLKEVEFVLSIQWLEEELLRVWRPLLAGCLLCGLFFGSLGYFVVNVLWRIRVARQWRKRKKRRDQRS
;
A
#
# COMPACT_ATOMS: atom_id res chain seq x y z
N MET A 1 15.33 10.36 17.01
CA MET A 1 14.12 11.14 16.70
C MET A 1 13.44 10.54 15.45
N PRO A 2 12.27 9.86 15.53
CA PRO A 2 11.50 9.33 14.37
C PRO A 2 11.05 10.32 13.34
N ARG A 3 10.73 11.53 13.79
CA ARG A 3 10.20 12.58 12.92
C ARG A 3 11.18 12.93 11.80
N LYS A 4 12.44 12.49 11.88
CA LYS A 4 13.45 12.75 10.85
C LYS A 4 13.50 11.68 9.76
N THR A 5 13.44 10.38 10.07
CA THR A 5 13.64 9.35 9.02
C THR A 5 12.46 9.22 8.06
N LEU A 6 11.22 9.10 8.56
CA LEU A 6 10.04 8.99 7.68
C LEU A 6 9.66 10.33 7.02
N LYS A 7 9.92 11.47 7.70
CA LYS A 7 9.63 12.81 7.17
C LYS A 7 10.70 13.31 6.18
N SER A 8 11.91 12.75 6.21
CA SER A 8 13.00 13.10 5.27
C SER A 8 12.82 12.47 3.90
N LEU A 9 12.14 11.32 3.82
CA LEU A 9 11.81 10.67 2.55
C LEU A 9 10.56 11.24 1.88
N MET A 10 9.75 12.01 2.62
CA MET A 10 8.50 12.55 2.11
C MET A 10 8.71 13.96 1.54
N PRO A 11 8.39 14.19 0.26
CA PRO A 11 8.32 15.54 -0.29
C PRO A 11 7.26 16.37 0.46
N THR A 12 7.55 17.64 0.71
CA THR A 12 6.60 18.56 1.35
C THR A 12 5.53 18.98 0.33
N PRO A 13 4.23 19.06 0.70
CA PRO A 13 3.18 19.50 -0.24
C PRO A 13 3.47 20.85 -0.91
N ALA A 14 4.12 21.78 -0.20
CA ALA A 14 4.57 23.07 -0.75
C ALA A 14 5.59 22.94 -1.90
N LYS A 15 6.45 21.91 -1.90
CA LYS A 15 7.39 21.65 -3.00
C LYS A 15 6.68 21.02 -4.20
N LEU A 16 5.69 20.16 -3.97
CA LEU A 16 4.92 19.51 -5.04
C LEU A 16 3.96 20.47 -5.74
N ARG A 17 3.34 21.40 -5.00
CA ARG A 17 2.50 22.47 -5.56
C ARG A 17 3.27 23.37 -6.52
N LYS A 18 4.59 23.51 -6.35
CA LYS A 18 5.45 24.30 -7.24
C LYS A 18 5.70 23.62 -8.61
N HIS A 19 5.55 22.30 -8.68
CA HIS A 19 5.85 21.52 -9.90
C HIS A 19 4.60 21.01 -10.61
N GLY A 20 3.39 21.29 -10.11
CA GLY A 20 2.12 20.92 -10.74
C GLY A 20 1.84 19.41 -10.86
N ALA A 21 2.74 18.56 -10.34
CA ALA A 21 2.70 17.10 -10.51
C ALA A 21 1.44 16.43 -9.93
N LEU A 22 0.69 17.13 -9.07
CA LEU A 22 -0.52 16.63 -8.41
C LEU A 22 -1.76 17.49 -8.70
N ASP A 23 -1.67 18.48 -9.61
CA ASP A 23 -2.79 19.39 -9.88
C ASP A 23 -3.97 18.69 -10.56
N ILE A 24 -3.72 17.56 -11.25
CA ILE A 24 -4.75 16.67 -11.80
C ILE A 24 -5.67 16.11 -10.70
N LEU A 25 -5.17 16.01 -9.46
CA LEU A 25 -5.91 15.50 -8.31
C LEU A 25 -6.58 16.63 -7.47
N GLY A 26 -6.43 17.89 -7.89
CA GLY A 26 -7.05 19.07 -7.29
C GLY A 26 -6.42 19.57 -5.97
N GLU A 27 -6.92 20.72 -5.48
CA GLU A 27 -6.44 21.39 -4.26
C GLU A 27 -6.53 20.51 -2.98
N TRP A 28 -7.45 19.54 -2.96
CA TRP A 28 -7.70 18.63 -1.83
C TRP A 28 -6.51 17.74 -1.49
N VAL A 29 -5.66 17.42 -2.47
CA VAL A 29 -4.43 16.65 -2.25
C VAL A 29 -3.43 17.38 -1.38
N TYR A 30 -3.51 18.72 -1.29
CA TYR A 30 -2.63 19.53 -0.45
C TYR A 30 -3.15 19.69 0.99
N ALA A 31 -4.29 19.08 1.35
CA ALA A 31 -4.84 19.15 2.69
C ALA A 31 -3.84 18.58 3.72
N SER A 32 -3.52 19.36 4.75
CA SER A 32 -2.42 19.09 5.69
C SER A 32 -2.55 17.73 6.41
N ASN A 33 -3.78 17.28 6.66
CA ASN A 33 -4.09 15.99 7.27
C ASN A 33 -3.57 14.78 6.47
N LEU A 34 -3.47 14.88 5.14
CA LEU A 34 -3.00 13.80 4.26
C LEU A 34 -1.47 13.65 4.26
N TRP A 35 -0.74 14.67 4.72
CA TRP A 35 0.73 14.69 4.75
C TRP A 35 1.29 14.44 6.15
N HIS A 36 0.44 14.55 7.18
CA HIS A 36 0.85 14.34 8.56
C HIS A 36 0.83 12.86 8.97
N LEU A 37 1.90 12.46 9.64
CA LEU A 37 2.05 11.13 10.22
C LEU A 37 1.51 11.11 11.64
N ASN A 38 0.39 10.44 11.82
CA ASN A 38 -0.13 10.02 13.13
C ASN A 38 -0.35 8.49 13.11
N ARG A 39 -0.61 7.88 14.27
CA ARG A 39 -0.75 6.42 14.40
C ARG A 39 -1.80 5.85 13.44
N TYR A 40 -2.97 6.49 13.39
CA TYR A 40 -4.07 6.06 12.53
C TYR A 40 -3.73 6.25 11.05
N SER A 41 -3.31 7.46 10.67
CA SER A 41 -2.98 7.85 9.31
C SER A 41 -1.88 6.97 8.69
N ALA A 42 -0.83 6.65 9.45
CA ALA A 42 0.22 5.77 8.99
C ALA A 42 -0.28 4.32 8.84
N SER A 43 -0.97 3.77 9.84
CA SER A 43 -1.44 2.37 9.79
C SER A 43 -2.47 2.17 8.67
N MET A 44 -3.39 3.12 8.51
CA MET A 44 -4.42 3.07 7.48
C MET A 44 -3.84 3.30 6.08
N ALA A 45 -2.81 4.14 5.92
CA ALA A 45 -2.13 4.28 4.64
C ALA A 45 -1.44 2.98 4.19
N PHE A 46 -0.89 2.22 5.14
CA PHE A 46 -0.35 0.89 4.85
C PHE A 46 -1.42 -0.10 4.42
N PHE A 47 -2.57 -0.09 5.10
CA PHE A 47 -3.73 -0.90 4.69
C PHE A 47 -4.14 -0.57 3.25
N VAL A 48 -4.43 0.70 2.97
CA VAL A 48 -4.93 1.15 1.66
C VAL A 48 -3.92 0.85 0.56
N GLY A 49 -2.66 1.23 0.76
CA GLY A 49 -1.61 1.07 -0.24
C GLY A 49 -1.33 -0.40 -0.56
N LEU A 50 -1.24 -1.26 0.45
CA LEU A 50 -1.03 -2.69 0.25
C LEU A 50 -2.27 -3.39 -0.29
N PHE A 51 -3.47 -3.07 0.20
CA PHE A 51 -4.70 -3.64 -0.34
C PHE A 51 -4.82 -3.35 -1.84
N LEU A 52 -4.65 -2.07 -2.21
CA LEU A 52 -4.70 -1.67 -3.61
C LEU A 52 -3.51 -2.17 -4.42
N ALA A 53 -2.35 -2.48 -3.80
CA ALA A 53 -1.21 -3.16 -4.44
C ALA A 53 -1.63 -4.46 -5.14
N PHE A 54 -2.63 -5.17 -4.61
CA PHE A 54 -3.08 -6.44 -5.14
C PHE A 54 -4.26 -6.32 -6.12
N ILE A 55 -4.86 -5.14 -6.31
CA ILE A 55 -6.00 -4.99 -7.21
C ILE A 55 -5.50 -4.79 -8.66
N PRO A 56 -5.80 -5.71 -9.59
CA PRO A 56 -5.25 -5.69 -10.95
C PRO A 56 -6.01 -4.70 -11.84
N VAL A 57 -5.79 -3.41 -11.61
CA VAL A 57 -6.44 -2.33 -12.38
C VAL A 57 -5.45 -1.29 -12.88
N PRO A 58 -5.60 -0.79 -14.12
CA PRO A 58 -4.85 0.36 -14.57
C PRO A 58 -5.21 1.59 -13.71
N GLY A 59 -4.26 2.50 -13.49
CA GLY A 59 -4.50 3.70 -12.69
C GLY A 59 -4.58 3.44 -11.17
N GLN A 60 -4.00 2.34 -10.67
CA GLN A 60 -3.96 1.98 -9.25
C GLN A 60 -3.46 3.11 -8.32
N MET A 61 -2.57 3.97 -8.82
CA MET A 61 -2.10 5.17 -8.09
C MET A 61 -3.23 6.16 -7.81
N LEU A 62 -4.13 6.39 -8.78
CA LEU A 62 -5.28 7.27 -8.61
C LEU A 62 -6.24 6.68 -7.58
N LEU A 63 -6.50 5.37 -7.65
CA LEU A 63 -7.34 4.68 -6.65
C LEU A 63 -6.73 4.76 -5.24
N ALA A 64 -5.42 4.62 -5.11
CA ALA A 64 -4.75 4.79 -3.83
C ALA A 64 -4.79 6.22 -3.31
N ALA A 65 -4.70 7.21 -4.21
CA ALA A 65 -4.88 8.60 -3.84
C ALA A 65 -6.30 8.87 -3.34
N LEU A 66 -7.32 8.39 -4.07
CA LEU A 66 -8.73 8.51 -3.68
C LEU A 66 -9.00 7.79 -2.35
N GLY A 67 -8.51 6.56 -2.20
CA GLY A 67 -8.63 5.79 -0.96
C GLY A 67 -7.98 6.50 0.22
N ALA A 68 -6.82 7.14 0.02
CA ALA A 68 -6.16 7.91 1.06
C ALA A 68 -6.97 9.15 1.48
N VAL A 69 -7.58 9.83 0.52
CA VAL A 69 -8.46 10.98 0.77
C VAL A 69 -9.72 10.54 1.53
N LEU A 70 -10.41 9.51 1.04
CA LEU A 70 -11.65 8.98 1.64
C LEU A 70 -11.44 8.54 3.09
N LEU A 71 -10.34 7.81 3.35
CA LEU A 71 -10.01 7.30 4.68
C LEU A 71 -9.18 8.28 5.53
N ARG A 72 -8.92 9.48 5.00
CA ARG A 72 -8.15 10.56 5.63
C ARG A 72 -6.80 10.07 6.18
N CYS A 73 -6.11 9.24 5.41
CA CYS A 73 -4.83 8.65 5.77
C CYS A 73 -3.68 9.26 4.96
N ASN A 74 -2.46 8.78 5.18
CA ASN A 74 -1.28 9.38 4.58
C ASN A 74 -1.21 9.11 3.07
N LEU A 75 -1.35 10.17 2.27
CA LEU A 75 -1.42 10.07 0.81
C LEU A 75 -0.10 9.54 0.20
N PRO A 76 1.09 10.11 0.49
CA PRO A 76 2.34 9.62 -0.09
C PRO A 76 2.64 8.15 0.22
N ILE A 77 2.35 7.70 1.44
CA ILE A 77 2.53 6.30 1.81
C ILE A 77 1.59 5.39 1.01
N SER A 78 0.31 5.76 0.89
CA SER A 78 -0.69 4.95 0.19
C SER A 78 -0.33 4.79 -1.29
N VAL A 79 0.03 5.89 -1.97
CA VAL A 79 0.43 5.88 -3.38
C VAL A 79 1.79 5.19 -3.57
N GLY A 80 2.73 5.40 -2.65
CA GLY A 80 4.06 4.78 -2.72
C GLY A 80 4.04 3.26 -2.55
N LEU A 81 3.14 2.73 -1.73
CA LEU A 81 3.03 1.28 -1.51
C LEU A 81 2.45 0.52 -2.71
N VAL A 82 1.63 1.18 -3.53
CA VAL A 82 1.11 0.60 -4.78
C VAL A 82 2.25 0.22 -5.74
N TRP A 83 3.40 0.90 -5.68
CA TRP A 83 4.57 0.60 -6.51
C TRP A 83 5.29 -0.72 -6.15
N ILE A 84 4.86 -1.41 -5.08
CA ILE A 84 5.28 -2.79 -4.83
C ILE A 84 4.91 -3.68 -6.02
N THR A 85 3.82 -3.37 -6.73
CA THR A 85 3.32 -4.09 -7.92
C THR A 85 3.72 -3.32 -9.18
N ASN A 86 5.03 -3.31 -9.47
CA ASN A 86 5.63 -2.68 -10.65
C ASN A 86 5.88 -3.73 -11.76
N PRO A 87 6.21 -3.35 -13.01
CA PRO A 87 6.33 -4.30 -14.14
C PRO A 87 7.24 -5.51 -13.87
N LEU A 88 8.25 -5.37 -13.00
CA LEU A 88 9.14 -6.46 -12.62
C LEU A 88 8.48 -7.44 -11.64
N THR A 89 7.68 -6.95 -10.69
CA THR A 89 7.09 -7.75 -9.61
C THR A 89 5.67 -8.21 -9.88
N VAL A 90 4.93 -7.52 -10.77
CA VAL A 90 3.55 -7.85 -11.16
C VAL A 90 3.38 -9.32 -11.53
N PRO A 91 4.19 -9.91 -12.43
CA PRO A 91 3.98 -11.30 -12.84
C PRO A 91 4.08 -12.27 -11.66
N ALA A 92 5.07 -12.06 -10.78
CA ALA A 92 5.27 -12.90 -9.60
C ALA A 92 4.13 -12.74 -8.58
N ILE A 93 3.73 -11.50 -8.27
CA ILE A 93 2.67 -11.21 -7.29
C ILE A 93 1.34 -11.78 -7.75
N PHE A 94 0.96 -11.56 -9.01
CA PHE A 94 -0.32 -12.03 -9.54
C PHE A 94 -0.36 -13.53 -9.80
N TYR A 95 0.78 -14.15 -10.13
CA TYR A 95 0.86 -15.60 -10.18
C TYR A 95 0.64 -16.23 -8.78
N LEU A 96 1.24 -15.66 -7.73
CA LEU A 96 0.99 -16.11 -6.36
C LEU A 96 -0.46 -15.86 -5.93
N ALA A 97 -1.03 -14.70 -6.29
CA ALA A 97 -2.44 -14.43 -6.02
C ALA A 97 -3.35 -15.44 -6.73
N TYR A 98 -3.09 -15.73 -8.01
CA TYR A 98 -3.81 -16.77 -8.76
C TYR A 98 -3.73 -18.14 -8.06
N GLN A 99 -2.55 -18.56 -7.61
CA GLN A 99 -2.41 -19.83 -6.88
C GLN A 99 -3.24 -19.85 -5.60
N VAL A 100 -3.15 -18.79 -4.79
CA VAL A 100 -3.95 -18.65 -3.56
C VAL A 100 -5.44 -18.70 -3.86
N GLY A 101 -5.87 -18.00 -4.91
CA GLY A 101 -7.26 -17.99 -5.32
C GLY A 101 -7.74 -19.36 -5.81
N ALA A 102 -6.98 -20.00 -6.71
CA ALA A 102 -7.28 -21.33 -7.25
C ALA A 102 -7.39 -22.39 -6.16
N LEU A 103 -6.50 -22.33 -5.15
CA LEU A 103 -6.57 -23.21 -3.97
C LEU A 103 -7.85 -23.01 -3.16
N ILE A 104 -8.36 -21.77 -3.08
CA ILE A 104 -9.53 -21.44 -2.24
C ILE A 104 -10.84 -21.71 -2.96
N ILE A 105 -10.89 -21.53 -4.28
CA ILE A 105 -12.07 -21.85 -5.09
C ILE A 105 -12.05 -23.28 -5.64
N ASP A 106 -11.08 -24.09 -5.22
CA ASP A 106 -10.87 -25.50 -5.60
C ASP A 106 -10.87 -25.73 -7.12
N VAL A 107 -10.09 -24.91 -7.83
CA VAL A 107 -9.91 -25.04 -9.29
C VAL A 107 -8.52 -25.62 -9.55
N PRO A 108 -8.39 -26.65 -10.42
CA PRO A 108 -7.09 -27.23 -10.73
C PRO A 108 -6.15 -26.16 -11.29
N LEU A 109 -4.94 -26.08 -10.72
CA LEU A 109 -3.86 -25.27 -11.26
C LEU A 109 -3.51 -25.82 -12.64
N LYS A 110 -3.97 -25.14 -13.69
CA LYS A 110 -3.58 -25.49 -15.06
C LYS A 110 -2.19 -24.95 -15.34
N GLU A 111 -1.38 -25.77 -16.00
CA GLU A 111 -0.13 -25.33 -16.61
C GLU A 111 -0.48 -24.30 -17.69
N VAL A 112 -0.07 -23.06 -17.45
CA VAL A 112 -0.26 -21.97 -18.40
C VAL A 112 0.86 -22.09 -19.43
N GLU A 113 0.58 -22.71 -20.56
CA GLU A 113 1.50 -22.72 -21.69
C GLU A 113 1.65 -21.30 -22.23
N PHE A 114 2.77 -20.65 -21.92
CA PHE A 114 3.00 -19.26 -22.28
C PHE A 114 3.22 -19.11 -23.79
N VAL A 115 2.21 -18.61 -24.50
CA VAL A 115 2.32 -18.20 -25.89
C VAL A 115 2.23 -16.68 -25.96
N LEU A 116 3.27 -16.02 -26.46
CA LEU A 116 3.27 -14.56 -26.65
C LEU A 116 2.36 -14.16 -27.82
N SER A 117 1.04 -14.18 -27.60
CA SER A 117 0.05 -13.57 -28.50
C SER A 117 -1.01 -12.81 -27.70
N ILE A 118 -1.55 -11.72 -28.25
CA ILE A 118 -2.60 -10.94 -27.59
C ILE A 118 -3.89 -11.76 -27.47
N GLN A 119 -4.20 -12.59 -28.47
CA GLN A 119 -5.35 -13.50 -28.43
C GLN A 119 -5.23 -14.53 -27.30
N TRP A 120 -4.04 -15.12 -27.13
CA TRP A 120 -3.75 -16.03 -26.02
C TRP A 120 -3.90 -15.33 -24.66
N LEU A 121 -3.42 -14.09 -24.55
CA LEU A 121 -3.53 -13.32 -23.31
C LEU A 121 -5.00 -13.05 -22.95
N GLU A 122 -5.85 -12.70 -23.92
CA GLU A 122 -7.28 -12.47 -23.68
C GLU A 122 -8.01 -13.75 -23.27
N GLU A 123 -7.76 -14.86 -23.97
CA GLU A 123 -8.39 -16.16 -23.69
C GLU A 123 -7.98 -16.73 -22.32
N GLU A 124 -6.69 -16.68 -22.00
CA GLU A 124 -6.19 -17.14 -20.71
C GLU A 124 -6.63 -16.19 -19.57
N LEU A 125 -6.64 -14.86 -19.79
CA LEU A 125 -7.15 -13.92 -18.78
C LEU A 125 -8.63 -14.16 -18.47
N LEU A 126 -9.47 -14.43 -19.48
CA LEU A 126 -10.88 -14.81 -19.30
C LEU A 126 -11.06 -16.17 -18.61
N ARG A 127 -10.03 -17.01 -18.58
CA ARG A 127 -10.03 -18.29 -17.87
C ARG A 127 -9.52 -18.14 -16.42
N VAL A 128 -8.50 -17.31 -16.19
CA VAL A 128 -7.88 -17.15 -14.86
C VAL A 128 -8.41 -15.99 -14.03
N TRP A 129 -9.22 -15.08 -14.57
CA TRP A 129 -9.67 -13.88 -13.84
C TRP A 129 -10.42 -14.20 -12.53
N ARG A 130 -11.21 -15.29 -12.47
CA ARG A 130 -11.95 -15.66 -11.26
C ARG A 130 -11.03 -16.02 -10.09
N PRO A 131 -10.15 -17.05 -10.21
CA PRO A 131 -9.17 -17.36 -9.16
C PRO A 131 -8.24 -16.18 -8.92
N LEU A 132 -7.80 -15.47 -9.96
CA LEU A 132 -6.93 -14.30 -9.80
C LEU A 132 -7.58 -13.23 -8.92
N LEU A 133 -8.80 -12.80 -9.22
CA LEU A 133 -9.50 -11.77 -8.44
C LEU A 133 -9.78 -12.24 -7.00
N ALA A 134 -10.16 -13.49 -6.81
CA ALA A 134 -10.35 -14.07 -5.48
C ALA A 134 -9.05 -14.02 -4.66
N GLY A 135 -7.95 -14.44 -5.27
CA GLY A 135 -6.62 -14.38 -4.67
C GLY A 135 -6.14 -12.96 -4.40
N CYS A 136 -6.33 -12.03 -5.33
CA CYS A 136 -6.03 -10.61 -5.18
C CYS A 136 -6.79 -10.00 -4.01
N LEU A 137 -8.09 -10.28 -3.88
CA LEU A 137 -8.91 -9.81 -2.77
C LEU A 137 -8.39 -10.35 -1.43
N LEU A 138 -8.11 -11.64 -1.35
CA LEU A 138 -7.66 -12.29 -0.13
C LEU A 138 -6.25 -11.87 0.28
N CYS A 139 -5.30 -11.91 -0.64
CA CYS A 139 -3.94 -11.42 -0.42
C CYS A 139 -3.95 -9.93 -0.08
N GLY A 140 -4.73 -9.11 -0.80
CA GLY A 140 -4.87 -7.69 -0.50
C GLY A 140 -5.40 -7.43 0.90
N LEU A 141 -6.47 -8.13 1.31
CA LEU A 141 -7.02 -8.01 2.66
C LEU A 141 -6.02 -8.48 3.72
N PHE A 142 -5.34 -9.60 3.47
CA PHE A 142 -4.35 -10.18 4.38
C PHE A 142 -3.14 -9.24 4.56
N PHE A 143 -2.45 -8.88 3.48
CA PHE A 143 -1.27 -8.01 3.53
C PHE A 143 -1.63 -6.58 3.94
N GLY A 144 -2.78 -6.06 3.52
CA GLY A 144 -3.29 -4.78 3.99
C GLY A 144 -3.51 -4.76 5.50
N SER A 145 -4.22 -5.75 6.03
CA SER A 145 -4.47 -5.88 7.47
C SER A 145 -3.17 -6.10 8.24
N LEU A 146 -2.29 -6.95 7.73
CA LEU A 146 -0.97 -7.20 8.30
C LEU A 146 -0.14 -5.92 8.38
N GLY A 147 -0.09 -5.14 7.29
CA GLY A 147 0.58 -3.85 7.25
C GLY A 147 0.04 -2.87 8.28
N TYR A 148 -1.29 -2.79 8.42
CA TYR A 148 -1.94 -1.98 9.46
C TYR A 148 -1.46 -2.38 10.86
N PHE A 149 -1.53 -3.67 11.20
CA PHE A 149 -1.16 -4.15 12.53
C PHE A 149 0.33 -3.97 12.80
N VAL A 150 1.19 -4.27 11.83
CA VAL A 150 2.65 -4.08 11.95
C VAL A 150 2.98 -2.62 12.25
N VAL A 151 2.41 -1.67 11.50
CA VAL A 151 2.66 -0.23 11.73
C VAL A 151 2.12 0.20 13.09
N ASN A 152 0.95 -0.27 13.50
CA ASN A 152 0.36 0.04 14.80
C ASN A 152 1.23 -0.47 15.96
N VAL A 153 1.73 -1.71 15.87
CA VAL A 153 2.63 -2.32 16.86
C VAL A 153 3.97 -1.58 16.91
N LEU A 154 4.57 -1.31 15.76
CA LEU A 154 5.82 -0.54 15.67
C LEU A 154 5.67 0.85 16.28
N TRP A 155 4.52 1.50 16.07
CA TRP A 155 4.21 2.78 16.68
C TRP A 155 4.13 2.67 18.21
N ARG A 156 3.42 1.67 18.74
CA ARG A 156 3.30 1.43 20.19
C ARG A 156 4.66 1.15 20.83
N ILE A 157 5.46 0.25 20.25
CA ILE A 157 6.82 -0.06 20.72
C ILE A 157 7.67 1.22 20.75
N ARG A 158 7.55 2.04 19.71
CA ARG A 158 8.32 3.27 19.58
C ARG A 158 7.95 4.30 20.65
N VAL A 159 6.65 4.51 20.88
CA VAL A 159 6.16 5.42 21.93
C VAL A 159 6.67 4.92 23.29
N ALA A 160 6.48 3.65 23.62
CA ALA A 160 6.96 3.07 24.88
C ALA A 160 8.48 3.26 25.08
N ARG A 161 9.29 3.03 24.04
CA ARG A 161 10.74 3.29 24.07
C ARG A 161 11.07 4.76 24.31
N GLN A 162 10.31 5.70 23.75
CA GLN A 162 10.53 7.14 23.97
C GLN A 162 10.18 7.56 25.40
N TRP A 163 9.08 7.04 25.96
CA TRP A 163 8.72 7.29 27.36
C TRP A 163 9.78 6.77 28.33
N ARG A 164 10.28 5.54 28.12
CA ARG A 164 11.40 4.98 28.91
C ARG A 164 12.67 5.83 28.81
N LYS A 165 13.02 6.32 27.61
CA LYS A 165 14.17 7.22 27.41
C LYS A 165 13.99 8.56 28.12
N ARG A 166 12.77 9.10 28.19
CA ARG A 166 12.46 10.34 28.91
C ARG A 166 12.56 10.15 30.42
N LYS A 167 12.08 9.03 30.96
CA LYS A 167 12.21 8.69 32.39
C LYS A 167 13.67 8.61 32.82
N LYS A 168 14.50 7.82 32.10
CA LYS A 168 15.95 7.74 32.37
C LYS A 168 16.68 9.10 32.34
N ARG A 169 16.27 10.03 31.48
CA ARG A 169 16.85 11.39 31.41
C ARG A 169 16.43 12.29 32.57
N ARG A 170 15.28 12.03 33.20
CA ARG A 170 14.86 12.73 34.43
C ARG A 170 15.61 12.18 35.64
N ASP A 171 15.72 10.85 35.73
CA ASP A 171 16.43 10.17 36.82
C ASP A 171 17.94 10.48 36.85
N GLN A 172 18.54 10.88 35.71
CA GLN A 172 19.95 11.32 35.62
C GLN A 172 20.17 12.81 35.94
N ARG A 173 19.11 13.58 36.16
CA ARG A 173 19.15 15.02 36.46
C ARG A 173 18.73 15.36 37.90
N SER A 174 18.27 14.37 38.65
CA SER A 174 18.01 14.43 40.09
C SER A 174 19.15 13.76 40.83
#